data_AF-A0AAV1INP2-F1
#
_entry.id   AF-A0AAV1INP2-F1
#
_cell.length_a   1.000
_cell.length_b   1.000
_cell.length_c   1.000
_cell.angle_alpha   90.00
_cell.angle_beta   90.00
_cell.angle_gamma   90.00
#
_symmetry.space_group_name_H-M   'P 1'
#
loop_
_entity.id
_entity.type
_entity.pdbx_description
1 polymer ?
#
loop_
_entity_poly.entity_id
_entity_poly.type
_entity_poly.pdbx_seq_one_letter_code
_entity_poly.pdbx_strand_id
1 'polypeptide(L)' 'MFLALGINIEGQKELLGMWLAENEGAKFWLNVLTELKNRGLNDILIACVDGLKGVSDSSEPY' A
#
# COMPACT_ATOMS: atom_id res chain seq x y z
N MET A 1 -2.14 -1.61 -13.72
CA MET A 1 -2.70 -0.46 -12.99
C MET A 1 -3.02 -0.95 -11.60
N PHE A 2 -2.50 -0.29 -10.58
CA PHE A 2 -2.65 -0.64 -9.17
C PHE A 2 -3.45 0.43 -8.46
N LEU A 3 -4.36 0.02 -7.60
CA LEU A 3 -5.24 0.90 -6.85
C LEU A 3 -5.10 0.57 -5.36
N ALA A 4 -4.90 1.59 -4.53
CA ALA A 4 -4.98 1.46 -3.08
C ALA A 4 -6.24 2.16 -2.58
N LEU A 5 -7.14 1.40 -1.98
CA LEU A 5 -8.33 1.89 -1.30
C LEU A 5 -8.18 1.67 0.19
N GLY A 6 -8.50 2.69 0.97
CA GLY A 6 -8.48 2.65 2.43
C GLY A 6 -9.87 2.88 3.01
N ILE A 7 -10.08 2.35 4.21
CA ILE A 7 -11.15 2.79 5.11
C ILE A 7 -10.45 3.50 6.28
N ASN A 8 -10.78 4.76 6.52
CA ASN A 8 -10.23 5.49 7.66
C ASN A 8 -10.94 5.08 8.97
N ILE A 9 -10.44 5.56 10.12
CA ILE A 9 -11.00 5.22 11.43
C ILE A 9 -12.44 5.72 11.65
N GLU A 10 -12.91 6.65 10.82
CA GLU A 10 -14.29 7.14 10.80
C GLU A 10 -15.21 6.27 9.91
N GLY A 11 -14.66 5.20 9.30
CA GLY A 11 -15.39 4.29 8.43
C GLY A 11 -15.57 4.81 6.99
N GLN A 12 -14.88 5.89 6.61
CA GLN A 12 -15.01 6.50 5.29
C GLN A 12 -14.06 5.84 4.28
N LYS A 13 -14.56 5.62 3.06
CA LYS A 13 -13.78 5.11 1.93
C LYS A 13 -12.91 6.21 1.34
N GLU A 14 -11.64 5.94 1.14
CA GLU A 14 -10.68 6.86 0.54
C GLU A 14 -9.87 6.18 -0.57
N LEU A 15 -9.63 6.92 -1.65
CA LEU A 15 -8.65 6.53 -2.65
C LEU A 15 -7.27 7.00 -2.19
N LEU A 16 -6.47 6.06 -1.69
CA LEU A 16 -5.12 6.36 -1.22
C LEU A 16 -4.15 6.59 -2.37
N GLY A 17 -4.32 5.90 -3.50
CA GLY A 17 -3.58 6.20 -4.72
C GLY A 17 -3.85 5.27 -5.89
N MET A 18 -3.29 5.65 -7.03
CA MET A 18 -3.35 4.90 -8.29
C MET A 18 -1.99 4.96 -8.98
N TRP A 19 -1.47 3.81 -9.38
CA TRP A 19 -0.16 3.69 -10.02
C TRP A 19 -0.26 2.91 -11.32
N LEU A 20 0.40 3.41 -12.35
CA LEU A 20 0.63 2.68 -13.59
C LEU A 20 2.04 2.09 -13.53
N ALA A 21 2.13 0.76 -13.43
CA ALA A 21 3.38 0.04 -13.41
C ALA A 21 3.24 -1.26 -14.21
N GLU A 22 4.33 -1.67 -14.82
CA GLU A 22 4.42 -2.92 -15.59
C GLU A 22 4.62 -4.15 -14.70
N ASN A 23 5.22 -3.96 -13.50
CA ASN A 23 5.63 -5.06 -12.61
C ASN A 23 5.25 -4.79 -11.14
N GLU A 24 4.95 -5.87 -10.40
CA GLU A 24 4.47 -5.87 -9.00
C GLU A 24 5.54 -6.33 -7.98
N GLY A 25 6.82 -6.09 -8.27
CA GLY A 25 7.92 -6.54 -7.42
C GLY A 25 8.02 -5.78 -6.09
N ALA A 26 8.79 -6.31 -5.13
CA ALA A 26 8.98 -5.71 -3.80
C ALA A 26 9.40 -4.23 -3.85
N LYS A 27 10.29 -3.86 -4.76
CA LYS A 27 10.72 -2.45 -4.95
C LYS A 27 9.57 -1.51 -5.33
N PHE A 28 8.61 -1.99 -6.12
CA PHE A 28 7.43 -1.21 -6.46
C PHE A 28 6.55 -0.98 -5.22
N TRP A 29 6.25 -2.04 -4.46
CA TRP A 29 5.45 -1.94 -3.24
C TRP A 29 6.11 -1.10 -2.15
N LEU A 30 7.42 -1.21 -1.96
CA LEU A 30 8.18 -0.33 -1.07
C LEU A 30 8.05 1.14 -1.46
N ASN A 31 8.13 1.46 -2.76
CA ASN A 31 7.93 2.82 -3.24
C ASN A 31 6.50 3.32 -2.96
N VAL A 32 5.49 2.49 -3.21
CA VAL A 32 4.08 2.82 -2.92
C VAL A 32 3.88 3.12 -1.43
N LEU A 33 4.36 2.25 -0.54
CA LEU A 33 4.23 2.43 0.91
C LEU A 33 5.01 3.67 1.40
N THR A 34 6.20 3.91 0.85
CA THR A 34 7.00 5.10 1.17
C THR A 34 6.29 6.38 0.75
N GLU A 35 5.68 6.40 -0.44
CA GLU A 35 4.90 7.55 -0.92
C GLU A 35 3.69 7.82 -0.01
N LEU A 36 2.95 6.77 0.36
CA LEU A 36 1.81 6.88 1.28
C LEU A 36 2.25 7.41 2.65
N LYS A 37 3.36 6.91 3.20
CA LYS A 37 3.96 7.40 4.45
C LYS A 37 4.33 8.88 4.36
N ASN A 38 4.98 9.29 3.27
CA ASN A 38 5.34 10.69 3.04
C ASN A 38 4.13 11.62 2.89
N ARG A 39 2.97 11.07 2.51
CA ARG A 39 1.69 11.79 2.44
C ARG A 39 0.95 11.84 3.78
N GLY A 40 1.53 11.28 4.84
CA GLY A 40 0.97 11.30 6.19
C GLY A 40 0.19 10.05 6.59
N LEU A 41 0.26 8.97 5.80
CA LEU A 41 -0.24 7.67 6.26
C LEU A 41 0.66 7.19 7.40
N ASN A 42 0.11 7.13 8.62
CA ASN A 42 0.88 6.79 9.81
C ASN A 42 0.94 5.28 10.05
N ASP A 43 -0.21 4.61 9.95
CA ASP A 43 -0.33 3.20 10.31
C ASP A 43 -1.40 2.49 9.46
N ILE A 44 -1.23 1.19 9.24
CA ILE A 44 -2.15 0.31 8.52
C ILE A 44 -2.48 -0.88 9.44
N LEU A 45 -3.65 -0.82 10.07
CA LEU A 45 -4.09 -1.88 11.00
C LEU A 45 -4.41 -3.19 10.29
N ILE A 46 -4.94 -3.10 9.06
CA ILE A 46 -5.34 -4.25 8.24
C ILE A 46 -4.95 -3.95 6.80
N ALA A 47 -4.13 -4.82 6.22
CA ALA A 47 -3.81 -4.80 4.80
C ALA A 47 -4.35 -6.08 4.14
N CYS A 48 -5.12 -5.92 3.06
CA CYS A 48 -5.57 -7.04 2.24
C CYS A 48 -4.93 -6.90 0.86
N VAL A 49 -4.19 -7.92 0.44
CA VAL A 49 -3.46 -7.95 -0.83
C VAL A 49 -3.67 -9.29 -1.51
N ASP A 50 -3.93 -9.26 -2.81
CA ASP A 50 -4.13 -10.49 -3.59
C ASP A 50 -2.78 -11.02 -4.08
N GLY A 51 -2.24 -12.02 -3.38
CA GLY A 51 -1.10 -12.83 -3.87
C GLY A 51 0.21 -12.08 -4.14
N LEU A 52 0.36 -10.83 -3.66
CA LEU A 52 1.51 -9.98 -3.94
C LEU A 52 2.77 -10.46 -3.21
N LYS A 53 3.57 -11.28 -3.90
CA LYS A 53 4.85 -11.81 -3.39
C LYS A 53 5.80 -10.73 -2.82
N GLY A 54 5.70 -9.48 -3.29
CA GLY A 54 6.58 -8.39 -2.86
C GLY A 54 6.11 -7.59 -1.65
N VAL A 55 4.83 -7.62 -1.28
CA VAL A 55 4.31 -6.83 -0.15
C VAL A 55 4.75 -7.43 1.18
N SER A 56 4.71 -8.76 1.32
CA SER A 56 5.12 -9.45 2.55
C SER A 56 6.60 -9.30 2.88
N ASP A 57 7.46 -9.16 1.88
CA ASP A 57 8.90 -8.85 2.06
C ASP A 57 9.15 -7.36 2.37
N SER A 58 8.20 -6.49 2.03
CA SER A 58 8.30 -5.02 2.20
C SER A 58 7.67 -4.53 3.51
N SER A 59 6.69 -5.26 4.04
CA SER A 59 6.32 -5.14 5.45
C SER A 59 7.51 -5.64 6.26
N GLU A 60 8.20 -4.75 6.96
CA GLU A 60 9.35 -5.09 7.79
C GLU A 60 9.08 -6.34 8.65
N PRO A 61 10.10 -7.20 8.89
CA PRO A 61 9.95 -8.35 9.78
C PRO A 61 9.85 -7.97 11.27
N TYR A 62 9.87 -6.68 11.63
CA TYR A 62 9.78 -6.18 13.01
C TYR A 62 9.20 -4.76 13.06
#